data_AF-A0A0F5JYS4-F1
#
_entry.id   AF-A0A0F5JYS4-F1
#
_cell.length_a   1.000
_cell.length_b   1.000
_cell.length_c   1.000
_cell.angle_alpha   90.00
_cell.angle_beta   90.00
_cell.angle_gamma   90.00
#
_symmetry.space_group_name_H-M   'P 1'
#
loop_
_entity.id
_entity.type
_entity.pdbx_description
1 polymer ?
#
loop_
_entity_poly.entity_id
_entity_poly.type
_entity_poly.pdbx_seq_one_letter_code
_entity_poly.pdbx_strand_id
1 'polypeptide(L)' 'MPWCAPMTVEEFHRRRTELLDLIEEIAGLEGWVDNDLYEVLRQAIDGPVSDLMPNLHYFREHVVQSRNRANSLDRSHRRI' A
#
# COMPACT_ATOMS: atom_id res chain seq x y z
N MET A 1 -24.85 -3.14 3.25
CA MET A 1 -23.56 -3.85 3.11
C MET A 1 -23.26 -4.00 1.62
N PRO A 2 -22.19 -3.40 1.07
CA PRO A 2 -21.86 -3.65 -0.32
C PRO A 2 -21.26 -5.05 -0.41
N TRP A 3 -21.99 -5.94 -1.07
CA TRP A 3 -21.57 -7.30 -1.37
C TRP A 3 -20.25 -7.28 -2.15
N CYS A 4 -19.16 -7.70 -1.51
CA CYS A 4 -17.96 -8.06 -2.27
C CYS A 4 -18.26 -9.38 -2.99
N ALA A 5 -17.80 -9.51 -4.24
CA ALA A 5 -17.86 -10.79 -4.95
C ALA A 5 -17.18 -11.87 -4.09
N PRO A 6 -17.72 -13.10 -4.04
CA PRO A 6 -17.11 -14.18 -3.29
C PRO A 6 -15.66 -14.38 -3.74
N MET A 7 -14.75 -14.43 -2.77
CA MET A 7 -13.31 -14.52 -2.98
C MET A 7 -12.82 -15.88 -2.49
N THR A 8 -11.90 -16.51 -3.22
CA THR A 8 -11.24 -17.73 -2.74
C THR A 8 -10.20 -17.39 -1.68
N VAL A 9 -9.82 -18.37 -0.85
CA VAL A 9 -8.76 -18.19 0.16
C VAL A 9 -7.43 -17.83 -0.49
N GLU A 10 -7.11 -18.44 -1.64
CA GLU A 10 -5.91 -18.12 -2.43
C GLU A 10 -5.92 -16.66 -2.91
N GLU A 11 -7.06 -16.20 -3.46
CA GLU A 11 -7.22 -14.82 -3.90
C GLU A 11 -7.08 -13.83 -2.74
N PHE A 12 -7.59 -14.19 -1.56
CA PHE A 12 -7.43 -13.41 -0.34
C PHE A 12 -5.95 -13.29 0.05
N HIS A 13 -5.21 -14.40 0.09
CA HIS A 13 -3.79 -14.36 0.43
C HIS A 13 -2.98 -13.56 -0.58
N ARG A 14 -3.25 -13.73 -1.88
CA ARG A 14 -2.58 -12.97 -2.94
C ARG A 14 -2.80 -11.47 -2.77
N ARG A 15 -4.05 -11.05 -2.54
CA ARG A 15 -4.42 -9.64 -2.32
C ARG A 15 -3.83 -9.09 -1.03
N ARG A 16 -3.74 -9.90 0.02
CA ARG A 16 -3.11 -9.50 1.27
C ARG A 16 -1.61 -9.30 1.10
N THR A 17 -0.91 -10.21 0.41
CA THR A 17 0.50 -10.02 0.07
C THR A 17 0.71 -8.73 -0.72
N GLU A 18 -0.11 -8.50 -1.74
CA GLU A 18 -0.06 -7.24 -2.51
C GLU A 18 -0.23 -6.00 -1.63
N LEU A 19 -1.15 -6.04 -0.67
CA LEU A 19 -1.34 -4.93 0.27
C LEU A 19 -0.08 -4.66 1.11
N LEU A 20 0.58 -5.71 1.61
CA LEU A 20 1.80 -5.56 2.40
C LEU A 20 2.94 -5.00 1.54
N ASP A 21 3.11 -5.49 0.32
CA ASP A 21 4.13 -4.99 -0.62
C ASP A 21 3.93 -3.48 -0.91
N LEU A 22 2.68 -3.04 -1.10
CA LEU A 22 2.36 -1.64 -1.32
C LEU A 22 2.64 -0.75 -0.09
N ILE A 23 2.41 -1.27 1.12
CA ILE A 23 2.70 -0.57 2.38
C ILE A 23 4.20 -0.41 2.57
N GLU A 24 4.99 -1.45 2.31
CA GLU A 24 6.45 -1.35 2.37
C GLU A 24 7.00 -0.38 1.33
N GLU A 25 6.43 -0.41 0.12
CA GLU A 25 6.84 0.49 -0.95
C GLU A 25 6.56 1.97 -0.60
N ILE A 26 5.35 2.30 -0.14
CA ILE A 26 5.03 3.68 0.22
C ILE A 26 5.90 4.17 1.39
N ALA A 27 6.17 3.30 2.37
CA ALA A 27 7.06 3.62 3.48
C ALA A 27 8.47 3.96 3.00
N GLY A 28 9.00 3.21 2.03
CA GLY A 28 10.29 3.51 1.40
C GLY A 28 10.28 4.82 0.59
N LEU A 29 9.20 5.09 -0.13
CA LEU A 29 9.05 6.32 -0.94
C LEU A 29 8.93 7.58 -0.08
N GLU A 30 8.30 7.48 1.09
CA GLU A 30 8.02 8.61 1.98
C GLU A 30 8.99 8.72 3.16
N GLY A 31 9.87 7.73 3.34
CA GLY A 31 10.85 7.71 4.42
C GLY A 31 10.22 7.54 5.79
N TRP A 32 9.21 6.67 5.89
CA TRP A 32 8.59 6.34 7.17
C TRP A 32 9.61 5.72 8.13
N VAL A 33 9.43 5.95 9.43
CA VAL A 33 10.22 5.26 10.46
C VAL A 33 9.69 3.84 10.67
N ASP A 34 10.58 2.92 11.07
CA ASP A 34 10.25 1.50 11.22
C ASP A 34 9.04 1.24 12.15
N ASN A 35 8.85 2.06 13.18
CA ASN A 35 7.70 1.93 14.09
C ASN A 35 6.37 2.19 13.38
N ASP A 36 6.31 3.21 12.52
CA ASP A 36 5.10 3.56 11.78
C ASP A 36 4.78 2.48 10.75
N LEU A 37 5.79 1.98 10.04
CA LEU A 37 5.64 0.86 9.12
C LEU A 37 5.11 -0.39 9.86
N TYR A 38 5.69 -0.72 11.01
CA TYR A 38 5.27 -1.87 11.80
C TYR A 38 3.81 -1.76 12.26
N GLU A 39 3.38 -0.60 12.74
CA GLU A 39 2.00 -0.39 13.18
C GLU A 39 1.00 -0.56 12.04
N VAL A 40 1.31 -0.02 10.86
CA VAL A 40 0.44 -0.12 9.68
C VAL A 40 0.39 -1.55 9.15
N LEU A 41 1.53 -2.25 9.08
CA LEU A 41 1.57 -3.67 8.69
C LEU A 41 0.78 -4.54 9.66
N ARG A 42 0.94 -4.32 10.97
CA ARG A 42 0.17 -5.05 11.99
C ARG A 42 -1.32 -4.84 11.81
N GLN A 43 -1.77 -3.61 11.58
CA GLN A 43 -3.18 -3.32 11.32
C GLN A 43 -3.70 -3.98 10.04
N ALA A 44 -2.90 -4.02 8.96
CA ALA A 44 -3.27 -4.71 7.73
C ALA A 44 -3.34 -6.24 7.88
N ILE A 45 -2.55 -6.79 8.79
CA ILE A 45 -2.49 -8.23 9.10
C ILE A 45 -3.65 -8.67 10.01
N ASP A 46 -3.90 -7.91 11.07
CA ASP A 46 -4.87 -8.25 12.12
C ASP A 46 -6.27 -7.70 11.84
N GLY A 47 -6.38 -6.80 10.84
CA GLY A 47 -7.62 -6.15 10.47
C GLY A 47 -8.68 -7.08 9.87
N PRO A 48 -9.95 -6.64 9.85
CA PRO A 48 -11.02 -7.43 9.28
C PRO A 48 -10.87 -7.56 7.75
N VAL A 49 -11.31 -8.70 7.20
CA VAL A 49 -11.25 -8.98 5.75
C VAL A 49 -12.00 -7.93 4.92
N SER A 50 -13.02 -7.27 5.50
CA SER A 50 -13.75 -6.17 4.87
C SER A 50 -12.86 -5.00 4.44
N ASP A 51 -11.74 -4.81 5.13
CA ASP A 51 -10.86 -3.66 4.94
C ASP A 51 -9.82 -3.91 3.84
N LEU A 52 -9.63 -5.16 3.43
CA LEU A 52 -8.63 -5.54 2.44
C LEU A 52 -8.80 -4.77 1.12
N MET A 53 -10.02 -4.74 0.58
CA MET A 53 -10.28 -4.09 -0.71
C MET A 53 -10.19 -2.56 -0.64
N PRO A 54 -10.79 -1.88 0.37
CA PRO A 54 -10.57 -0.45 0.60
C PRO A 54 -9.10 -0.09 0.77
N ASN A 55 -8.35 -0.85 1.57
CA ASN A 55 -6.93 -0.60 1.82
C ASN A 55 -6.13 -0.78 0.53
N LEU A 56 -6.35 -1.85 -0.23
CA LEU A 56 -5.70 -2.05 -1.53
C LEU A 56 -5.94 -0.89 -2.49
N HIS A 57 -7.18 -0.39 -2.57
CA HIS A 57 -7.48 0.74 -3.43
C HIS A 57 -6.72 1.99 -2.98
N TYR A 58 -6.77 2.31 -1.69
CA TYR A 58 -6.07 3.44 -1.09
C TYR A 58 -4.57 3.39 -1.34
N PHE A 59 -3.90 2.28 -0.99
CA PHE A 59 -2.45 2.17 -1.12
C PHE A 59 -1.98 2.12 -2.59
N ARG A 60 -2.75 1.51 -3.50
CA ARG A 60 -2.43 1.56 -4.95
C ARG A 60 -2.42 3.00 -5.47
N GLU A 61 -3.44 3.78 -5.14
CA GLU A 61 -3.50 5.19 -5.55
C GLU A 61 -2.36 5.99 -4.92
N HIS A 62 -2.08 5.74 -3.64
CA HIS A 62 -1.05 6.47 -2.92
C HIS A 62 0.36 6.19 -3.47
N VAL A 63 0.68 4.94 -3.78
CA VAL A 63 1.97 4.56 -4.38
C VAL A 63 2.16 5.23 -5.74
N VAL A 64 1.12 5.26 -6.58
CA VAL A 64 1.19 5.96 -7.88
C VAL A 64 1.49 7.45 -7.70
N GLN A 65 0.83 8.11 -6.73
CA GLN A 65 1.07 9.52 -6.45
C GLN A 65 2.49 9.78 -5.93
N SER A 66 2.96 8.97 -4.97
CA SER A 66 4.28 9.15 -4.36
C SER A 66 5.41 8.83 -5.33
N ARG A 67 5.26 7.82 -6.21
CA ARG A 67 6.18 7.57 -7.34
C ARG A 67 6.26 8.76 -8.29
N ASN A 68 5.11 9.33 -8.67
CA ASN A 68 5.09 10.50 -9.56
C ASN A 68 5.81 11.70 -8.95
N ARG A 69 5.62 11.92 -7.65
CA ARG A 69 6.31 12.96 -6.89
C ARG A 69 7.82 12.71 -6.86
N ALA A 70 8.26 11.51 -6.50
CA ALA A 70 9.68 11.14 -6.47
C ALA A 70 10.35 11.34 -7.85
N ASN A 71 9.70 10.89 -8.92
CA ASN A 71 10.19 11.04 -10.30
C ASN A 71 10.30 12.51 -10.73
N SER A 72 9.39 13.39 -10.27
CA SER A 72 9.47 14.82 -10.57
C SER A 72 10.66 15.51 -9.86
N LEU A 73 11.02 15.02 -8.68
CA LEU A 73 12.15 15.54 -7.90
C LEU A 73 13.50 15.10 -8.49
N ASP A 74 13.64 13.85 -8.93
CA ASP A 74 14.87 13.37 -9.59
C ASP A 74 15.16 14.14 -10.91
N ARG A 75 14.12 14.38 -11.71
CA ARG A 75 14.26 15.14 -12.97
C ARG A 75 14.66 16.60 -12.76
N SER A 76 14.23 17.20 -11.66
CA SER A 76 14.61 18.57 -11.29
C SER A 76 16.07 18.67 -10.86
N HIS A 77 16.57 17.66 -10.14
CA HIS A 77 17.95 17.64 -9.64
C HIS A 77 19.01 17.34 -10.72
N ARG A 78 18.68 16.61 -11.80
CA ARG A 78 19.64 16.32 -12.89
C ARG A 78 19.88 17.46 -13.90
N ARG A 79 19.26 18.63 -13.73
CA ARG A 79 19.32 19.75 -14.69
C ARG A 79 20.27 20.89 -14.29
N ILE A 80 21.23 20.66 -13.38
CA ILE A 80 22.25 21.61 -12.94
C ILE A 80 23.62 20.98 -13.16
#